data_AF-H2YJ45-F1
#
_entry.id   AF-H2YJ45-F1
#
_cell.length_a   1.000
_cell.length_b   1.000
_cell.length_c   1.000
_cell.angle_alpha   90.00
_cell.angle_beta   90.00
_cell.angle_gamma   90.00
#
_symmetry.space_group_name_H-M   'P 1'
#
loop_
_entity.id
_entity.type
_entity.pdbx_description
1 polymer ?
#
loop_
_entity_poly.entity_id
_entity_poly.type
_entity_poly.pdbx_seq_one_letter_code
_entity_poly.pdbx_strand_id
1 'polypeptide(L)'
;MSSQATQSRSSQYHMGELDKTEIERKANDVVHLMLIWEQRKTPIKRADINKHVLKEYRAEFNEVMKLVEKKLKKVFGLQLAEVSEGSKKAYILLNTLEHSETQQMMSWNDNSKRGLLFTVLTLIFMCGNTMTDGTFWNALKGLGIDKDKTHPEFGDVKKLITQEFARQWYLEIVKQPNCDPPQFEYKWGLRAYREISKMKILEFVTLLYDKSSSTVWRSQYQDALQEQNAEQ
;
A
#
# COMPACT_ATOMS: atom_id res chain seq x y z
N MET A 1 71.19 11.59 -21.02
CA MET A 1 70.88 11.31 -19.61
C MET A 1 69.91 12.39 -19.15
N SER A 2 68.65 12.36 -19.60
CA SER A 2 67.53 11.54 -19.10
C SER A 2 67.08 11.94 -17.69
N SER A 3 66.03 12.77 -17.66
CA SER A 3 64.82 12.62 -16.82
C SER A 3 64.97 12.90 -15.30
N GLN A 4 64.02 13.50 -14.58
CA GLN A 4 62.56 13.46 -14.66
C GLN A 4 61.95 14.77 -14.09
N ALA A 5 60.95 15.30 -14.78
CA ALA A 5 59.98 16.22 -14.18
C ALA A 5 58.88 15.38 -13.52
N THR A 6 58.66 15.62 -12.23
CA THR A 6 57.62 14.98 -11.42
C THR A 6 56.25 15.50 -11.87
N GLN A 7 55.56 14.75 -12.74
CA GLN A 7 54.16 14.99 -13.04
C GLN A 7 53.28 14.34 -11.95
N SER A 8 52.80 15.17 -11.04
CA SER A 8 51.72 14.85 -10.11
C SER A 8 50.46 14.52 -10.91
N ARG A 9 50.12 13.22 -10.98
CA ARG A 9 48.89 12.72 -11.61
C ARG A 9 47.71 12.98 -10.66
N SER A 10 47.08 14.14 -10.79
CA SER A 10 45.78 14.41 -10.18
C SER A 10 44.73 13.51 -10.83
N SER A 11 44.26 12.51 -10.09
CA SER A 11 43.09 11.70 -10.45
C SER A 11 41.85 12.60 -10.48
N GLN A 12 41.49 13.07 -11.67
CA GLN A 12 40.17 13.65 -11.92
C GLN A 12 39.13 12.53 -11.81
N TYR A 13 38.28 12.60 -10.79
CA TYR A 13 37.05 11.82 -10.73
C TYR A 13 36.16 12.24 -11.90
N HIS A 14 36.10 11.42 -12.95
CA HIS A 14 34.99 11.47 -13.89
C HIS A 14 33.76 10.95 -13.13
N MET A 15 32.86 11.86 -12.73
CA MET A 15 31.50 11.50 -12.31
C MET A 15 30.76 10.95 -13.53
N GLY A 16 30.94 9.66 -13.79
CA GLY A 16 30.38 8.98 -14.95
C GLY A 16 28.94 8.55 -14.69
N GLU A 17 28.07 8.89 -15.65
CA GLU A 17 26.81 8.22 -15.96
C GLU A 17 26.97 6.70 -15.78
N LEU A 18 25.99 6.03 -15.17
CA LEU A 18 26.07 4.58 -14.99
C LEU A 18 26.08 3.89 -16.36
N ASP A 19 26.99 2.94 -16.55
CA ASP A 19 26.90 2.08 -17.73
C ASP A 19 25.64 1.19 -17.65
N LYS A 20 25.28 0.56 -18.78
CA LYS A 20 24.07 -0.27 -18.86
C LYS A 20 24.09 -1.43 -17.86
N THR A 21 25.26 -2.01 -17.57
CA THR A 21 25.40 -3.14 -16.65
C THR A 21 25.16 -2.70 -15.21
N GLU A 22 25.66 -1.53 -14.83
CA GLU A 22 25.41 -0.96 -13.51
C GLU A 22 23.95 -0.52 -13.32
N ILE A 23 23.30 0.04 -14.35
CA ILE A 23 21.85 0.32 -14.32
C ILE A 23 21.06 -0.98 -14.09
N GLU A 24 21.41 -2.07 -14.78
CA GLU A 24 20.77 -3.37 -14.58
C GLU A 24 20.98 -3.91 -13.15
N ARG A 25 22.19 -3.79 -12.61
CA ARG A 25 22.52 -4.19 -11.24
C ARG A 25 21.67 -3.41 -10.23
N LYS A 26 21.62 -2.08 -10.36
CA LYS A 26 20.79 -1.22 -9.50
C LYS A 26 19.31 -1.56 -9.62
N ALA A 27 18.81 -1.84 -10.82
CA ALA A 27 17.42 -2.24 -11.00
C ALA A 27 17.11 -3.57 -10.29
N ASN A 28 18.00 -4.57 -10.35
CA ASN A 28 17.83 -5.82 -9.61
C ASN A 28 17.82 -5.59 -8.09
N ASP A 29 18.71 -4.73 -7.58
CA ASP A 29 18.76 -4.37 -6.16
C ASP A 29 17.46 -3.66 -5.71
N VAL A 30 16.91 -2.76 -6.54
CA VAL A 30 15.61 -2.14 -6.27
C VAL A 30 14.50 -3.19 -6.28
N VAL A 31 14.46 -4.09 -7.27
CA VAL A 31 13.45 -5.18 -7.30
C VAL A 31 13.51 -6.01 -6.02
N HIS A 32 14.69 -6.44 -5.59
CA HIS A 32 14.84 -7.20 -4.34
C HIS A 32 14.36 -6.42 -3.11
N LEU A 33 14.72 -5.13 -3.01
CA LEU A 33 14.23 -4.26 -1.95
C LEU A 33 12.69 -4.21 -1.94
N MET A 34 12.08 -4.03 -3.12
CA MET A 34 10.63 -3.91 -3.24
C MET A 34 9.90 -5.19 -2.84
N LEU A 35 10.40 -6.36 -3.24
CA LEU A 35 9.82 -7.65 -2.88
C LEU A 35 9.87 -7.89 -1.36
N ILE A 36 10.96 -7.52 -0.69
CA ILE A 36 11.08 -7.63 0.78
C ILE A 36 10.07 -6.71 1.48
N TRP A 37 9.89 -5.49 0.99
CA TRP A 37 8.99 -4.51 1.60
C TRP A 37 7.52 -4.85 1.36
N GLU A 38 7.22 -5.50 0.24
CA GLU A 38 5.89 -5.98 -0.10
C GLU A 38 5.38 -7.04 0.88
N GLN A 39 6.26 -7.91 1.41
CA GLN A 39 5.90 -8.85 2.48
C GLN A 39 5.35 -8.14 3.73
N ARG A 40 5.80 -6.92 3.98
CA ARG A 40 5.36 -6.06 5.10
C ARG A 40 4.30 -5.05 4.69
N LYS A 41 3.85 -5.10 3.43
CA LYS A 41 2.92 -4.15 2.80
C LYS A 41 3.30 -2.68 3.02
N THR A 42 4.60 -2.38 3.06
CA THR A 42 5.08 -1.02 3.36
C THR A 42 5.29 -0.24 2.06
N PRO A 43 4.61 0.92 1.88
CA PRO A 43 4.85 1.78 0.71
C PRO A 43 6.30 2.25 0.66
N ILE A 44 6.88 2.26 -0.54
CA ILE A 44 8.31 2.52 -0.76
C ILE A 44 8.46 3.93 -1.30
N LYS A 45 9.18 4.80 -0.60
CA LYS A 45 9.37 6.18 -1.05
C LYS A 45 10.59 6.26 -1.96
N ARG A 46 10.60 7.24 -2.88
CA ARG A 46 11.80 7.57 -3.66
C ARG A 46 13.03 7.82 -2.78
N ALA A 47 12.84 8.43 -1.61
CA ALA A 47 13.91 8.65 -0.64
C ALA A 47 14.52 7.33 -0.12
N ASP A 48 13.71 6.28 0.06
CA ASP A 48 14.19 4.98 0.53
C ASP A 48 15.03 4.30 -0.55
N ILE A 49 14.57 4.31 -1.81
CA ILE A 49 15.32 3.79 -2.97
C ILE A 49 16.65 4.54 -3.13
N ASN A 50 16.59 5.88 -3.03
CA ASN A 50 17.78 6.73 -3.10
C ASN A 50 18.76 6.44 -1.95
N LYS A 51 18.28 6.15 -0.75
CA LYS A 51 19.12 5.89 0.42
C LYS A 51 19.75 4.50 0.38
N HIS A 52 18.96 3.49 0.02
CA HIS A 52 19.36 2.09 0.14
C HIS A 52 20.08 1.56 -1.10
N VAL A 53 19.72 2.03 -2.30
CA VAL A 53 20.22 1.46 -3.57
C VAL A 53 21.02 2.47 -4.39
N LEU A 54 20.44 3.61 -4.75
CA LEU A 54 21.08 4.53 -5.71
C LEU A 54 22.20 5.37 -5.08
N LYS A 55 22.05 5.79 -3.83
CA LYS A 55 23.02 6.59 -3.07
C LYS A 55 23.49 7.82 -3.86
N GLU A 56 24.71 7.84 -4.38
CA GLU A 56 25.27 8.89 -5.23
C GLU A 56 24.60 8.98 -6.62
N TYR A 57 24.03 7.90 -7.14
CA TYR A 57 23.43 7.80 -8.48
C TYR A 57 21.95 8.23 -8.54
N ARG A 58 21.57 9.28 -7.79
CA ARG A 58 20.15 9.71 -7.71
C ARG A 58 19.59 10.25 -9.03
N ALA A 59 20.47 10.72 -9.92
CA ALA A 59 20.10 11.21 -11.25
C ALA A 59 19.51 10.09 -12.13
N GLU A 60 20.02 8.86 -11.96
CA GLU A 60 19.64 7.68 -12.75
C GLU A 60 18.30 7.06 -12.32
N PHE A 61 17.63 7.63 -11.32
CA PHE A 61 16.42 7.05 -10.72
C PHE A 61 15.37 6.68 -11.77
N ASN A 62 15.08 7.58 -12.71
CA ASN A 62 14.02 7.35 -13.69
C ASN A 62 14.36 6.17 -14.62
N GLU A 63 15.62 6.04 -15.02
CA GLU A 63 16.05 4.96 -15.93
C GLU A 63 16.06 3.60 -15.23
N VAL A 64 16.56 3.56 -13.98
CA VAL A 64 16.50 2.37 -13.14
C VAL A 64 15.03 1.94 -12.91
N MET A 65 14.14 2.89 -12.61
CA MET A 65 12.73 2.59 -12.32
C MET A 65 11.95 2.05 -13.52
N LYS A 66 12.22 2.52 -14.75
CA LYS A 66 11.63 1.92 -15.96
C LYS A 66 11.99 0.44 -16.09
N LEU A 67 13.24 0.09 -15.79
CA LEU A 67 13.68 -1.30 -15.85
C LEU A 67 13.10 -2.14 -14.71
N VAL A 68 12.96 -1.57 -13.52
CA VAL A 68 12.30 -2.19 -12.35
C VAL A 68 10.85 -2.55 -12.69
N GLU A 69 10.06 -1.60 -13.20
CA GLU A 69 8.67 -1.82 -13.58
C GLU A 69 8.54 -2.96 -14.61
N LYS A 70 9.38 -2.95 -15.65
CA LYS A 70 9.43 -4.01 -16.66
C LYS A 70 9.75 -5.37 -16.05
N LYS A 71 10.71 -5.44 -15.13
CA LYS A 71 11.14 -6.69 -14.46
C LYS A 71 10.05 -7.22 -13.54
N LEU A 72 9.46 -6.37 -12.70
CA LEU A 72 8.35 -6.74 -11.81
C LEU A 72 7.19 -7.33 -12.60
N LYS A 73 6.78 -6.67 -13.68
CA LYS A 73 5.69 -7.15 -14.52
C LYS A 73 6.03 -8.45 -15.23
N LYS A 74 7.19 -8.52 -15.91
CA LYS A 74 7.55 -9.65 -16.78
C LYS A 74 7.96 -10.91 -16.02
N VAL A 75 8.67 -10.77 -14.90
CA VAL A 75 9.26 -11.90 -14.16
C VAL A 75 8.40 -12.32 -12.99
N PHE A 76 7.78 -11.36 -12.29
CA PHE A 76 7.06 -11.62 -11.04
C PHE A 76 5.53 -11.49 -11.17
N GLY A 77 5.02 -10.99 -12.30
CA GLY A 77 3.58 -10.72 -12.43
C GLY A 77 3.09 -9.67 -11.44
N LEU A 78 3.93 -8.68 -11.12
CA LEU A 78 3.61 -7.58 -10.21
C LEU A 78 3.61 -6.26 -10.98
N GLN A 79 2.60 -5.44 -10.76
CA GLN A 79 2.54 -4.07 -11.24
C GLN A 79 3.06 -3.12 -10.18
N LEU A 80 3.93 -2.21 -10.60
CA LEU A 80 4.35 -1.09 -9.78
C LEU A 80 3.32 0.03 -9.92
N ALA A 81 2.71 0.45 -8.82
CA ALA A 81 1.79 1.58 -8.81
C ALA A 81 2.37 2.74 -7.98
N GLU A 82 2.41 3.94 -8.57
CA GLU A 82 2.67 5.17 -7.84
C GLU A 82 1.37 5.65 -7.17
N VAL A 83 1.45 5.91 -5.87
CA VAL A 83 0.37 6.46 -5.05
C VAL A 83 0.83 7.79 -4.44
N SER A 84 -0.05 8.79 -4.47
CA SER A 84 0.27 10.15 -4.02
C SER A 84 -0.78 10.72 -3.08
N GLU A 85 -0.33 11.27 -1.94
CA GLU A 85 -1.12 12.05 -0.99
C GLU A 85 -0.50 13.45 -0.88
N GLY A 86 -1.11 14.44 -1.53
CA GLY A 86 -0.53 15.78 -1.65
C GLY A 86 0.85 15.73 -2.33
N SER A 87 1.89 16.20 -1.62
CA SER A 87 3.29 16.16 -2.11
C SER A 87 4.02 14.84 -1.83
N LYS A 88 3.42 13.93 -1.04
CA LYS A 88 4.04 12.65 -0.69
C LYS A 88 3.76 11.64 -1.81
N LYS A 89 4.83 11.09 -2.39
CA LYS A 89 4.76 10.01 -3.38
C LYS A 89 5.40 8.74 -2.82
N ALA A 90 4.75 7.61 -3.06
CA ALA A 90 5.30 6.30 -2.76
C ALA A 90 4.90 5.29 -3.84
N TYR A 91 5.58 4.15 -3.84
CA TYR A 91 5.31 3.03 -4.72
C TYR A 91 4.76 1.86 -3.90
N ILE A 92 3.76 1.18 -4.45
CA ILE A 92 3.23 -0.09 -3.95
C ILE A 92 3.29 -1.14 -5.05
N LEU A 93 3.35 -2.42 -4.67
CA LEU A 93 3.23 -3.52 -5.61
C LEU A 93 1.82 -4.07 -5.59
N LEU A 94 1.23 -4.20 -6.77
CA LEU A 94 -0.06 -4.81 -7.00
C LEU A 94 0.16 -6.16 -7.68
N ASN A 95 -0.55 -7.19 -7.22
CA ASN A 95 -0.48 -8.49 -7.85
C ASN A 95 -1.32 -8.46 -9.13
N THR A 96 -0.70 -8.71 -10.28
CA THR A 96 -1.42 -8.80 -11.56
C THR A 96 -1.69 -10.23 -12.00
N LEU A 97 -1.25 -11.22 -11.23
CA LEU A 97 -1.60 -12.61 -11.49
C LEU A 97 -3.10 -12.76 -11.24
N GLU A 98 -3.83 -13.07 -12.31
CA GLU A 98 -5.27 -13.34 -12.33
C GLU A 98 -5.61 -14.57 -11.48
N HIS A 99 -5.49 -14.46 -10.16
CA HIS A 99 -6.43 -15.18 -9.32
C HIS A 99 -7.78 -14.52 -9.58
N SER A 100 -8.82 -15.31 -9.85
CA SER A 100 -10.19 -14.78 -9.86
C SER A 100 -10.36 -13.90 -8.62
N GLU A 101 -10.91 -12.70 -8.78
CA GLU A 101 -10.95 -11.69 -7.71
C GLU A 101 -11.62 -12.24 -6.44
N THR A 102 -12.56 -13.17 -6.60
CA THR A 102 -13.16 -13.97 -5.53
C THR A 102 -12.15 -14.88 -4.82
N GLN A 103 -11.24 -15.56 -5.53
CA GLN A 103 -10.13 -16.31 -4.92
C GLN A 103 -9.12 -15.40 -4.21
N GLN A 104 -8.87 -14.18 -4.70
CA GLN A 104 -8.02 -13.23 -3.97
C GLN A 104 -8.68 -12.81 -2.66
N MET A 105 -9.96 -12.48 -2.70
CA MET A 105 -10.73 -12.11 -1.52
C MET A 105 -10.88 -13.27 -0.53
N MET A 106 -11.06 -14.51 -1.02
CA MET A 106 -11.03 -15.71 -0.17
C MET A 106 -9.63 -15.98 0.40
N SER A 107 -8.56 -15.74 -0.36
CA SER A 107 -7.18 -15.86 0.12
C SER A 107 -6.84 -14.85 1.21
N TRP A 108 -7.56 -13.73 1.30
CA TRP A 108 -7.41 -12.80 2.43
C TRP A 108 -7.88 -13.42 3.74
N ASN A 109 -8.77 -14.41 3.71
CA ASN A 109 -9.17 -15.16 4.92
C ASN A 109 -8.10 -16.17 5.37
N ASP A 110 -7.13 -16.53 4.53
CA ASP A 110 -6.04 -17.46 4.91
C ASP A 110 -5.02 -16.78 5.85
N ASN A 111 -4.99 -15.45 5.88
CA ASN A 111 -4.21 -14.67 6.82
C ASN A 111 -5.15 -13.90 7.73
N SER A 112 -5.21 -14.28 8.99
CA SER A 112 -6.12 -13.71 9.98
C SER A 112 -6.07 -12.18 10.05
N LYS A 113 -4.88 -11.57 9.96
CA LYS A 113 -4.74 -10.10 9.93
C LYS A 113 -5.35 -9.47 8.68
N ARG A 114 -5.28 -10.15 7.53
CA ARG A 114 -5.91 -9.69 6.28
C ARG A 114 -7.44 -9.84 6.34
N GLY A 115 -7.94 -10.91 6.94
CA GLY A 115 -9.37 -11.05 7.21
C GLY A 115 -9.90 -9.92 8.10
N LEU A 116 -9.16 -9.56 9.15
CA LEU A 116 -9.49 -8.40 9.99
C LEU A 116 -9.43 -7.09 9.20
N LEU A 117 -8.39 -6.89 8.39
CA LEU A 117 -8.27 -5.70 7.53
C LEU A 117 -9.48 -5.57 6.60
N PHE A 118 -9.86 -6.67 5.94
CA PHE A 118 -11.03 -6.72 5.08
C PHE A 118 -12.29 -6.32 5.84
N THR A 119 -12.52 -6.95 7.01
CA THR A 119 -13.66 -6.65 7.88
C THR A 119 -13.73 -5.17 8.25
N VAL A 120 -12.60 -4.56 8.59
CA VAL A 120 -12.49 -3.14 8.93
C VAL A 120 -12.85 -2.27 7.72
N LEU A 121 -12.32 -2.57 6.54
CA LEU A 121 -12.58 -1.80 5.32
C LEU A 121 -14.04 -1.94 4.87
N THR A 122 -14.60 -3.16 4.93
CA THR A 122 -16.02 -3.41 4.71
C THR A 122 -16.87 -2.58 5.66
N LEU A 123 -16.56 -2.60 6.97
CA LEU A 123 -17.31 -1.84 7.96
C LEU A 123 -17.33 -0.33 7.65
N ILE A 124 -16.16 0.25 7.33
CA ILE A 124 -16.05 1.67 6.96
C ILE A 124 -16.89 1.98 5.71
N PHE A 125 -16.80 1.15 4.67
CA PHE A 125 -17.56 1.34 3.44
C PHE A 125 -19.08 1.25 3.68
N MET A 126 -19.52 0.22 4.41
CA MET A 126 -20.94 0.02 4.71
C MET A 126 -21.50 1.15 5.59
N CYS A 127 -20.68 1.78 6.43
CA CYS A 127 -21.04 2.95 7.23
C CYS A 127 -20.88 4.31 6.50
N GLY A 128 -20.72 4.31 5.17
CA GLY A 128 -20.68 5.55 4.39
C GLY A 128 -19.27 6.14 4.23
N ASN A 129 -18.26 5.29 4.06
CA ASN A 129 -16.85 5.62 3.79
C ASN A 129 -16.08 6.31 4.92
N THR A 130 -16.72 6.69 6.02
CA THR A 130 -16.05 7.34 7.15
C THR A 130 -16.72 6.94 8.46
N MET A 131 -15.91 6.65 9.48
CA MET A 131 -16.41 6.35 10.82
C MET A 131 -15.67 7.15 11.88
N THR A 132 -16.39 7.66 12.88
CA THR A 132 -15.80 8.28 14.07
C THR A 132 -15.26 7.23 15.04
N ASP A 133 -14.28 7.58 15.89
CA ASP A 133 -13.62 6.64 16.81
C ASP A 133 -14.60 5.84 17.67
N GLY A 134 -15.60 6.51 18.26
CA GLY A 134 -16.62 5.85 19.07
C GLY A 134 -17.41 4.80 18.27
N THR A 135 -17.95 5.19 17.11
CA THR A 135 -18.75 4.30 16.27
C THR A 135 -17.91 3.14 15.72
N PHE A 136 -16.67 3.43 15.31
CA PHE A 136 -15.73 2.45 14.77
C PHE A 136 -15.42 1.33 15.78
N TRP A 137 -14.99 1.71 16.98
CA TRP A 137 -14.62 0.73 18.00
C TRP A 137 -15.82 0.02 18.61
N ASN A 138 -16.98 0.69 18.73
CA ASN A 138 -18.20 0.03 19.19
C ASN A 138 -18.69 -1.04 18.21
N ALA A 139 -18.60 -0.77 16.90
CA ALA A 139 -18.95 -1.75 15.88
C ALA A 139 -18.00 -2.96 15.89
N LEU A 140 -16.69 -2.74 16.01
CA LEU A 140 -15.72 -3.84 16.17
C LEU A 140 -15.97 -4.66 17.44
N LYS A 141 -16.32 -3.99 18.55
CA LYS A 141 -16.68 -4.68 19.80
C LYS A 141 -17.93 -5.55 19.63
N GLY A 142 -18.91 -5.12 18.84
CA GLY A 142 -20.06 -5.91 18.45
C GLY A 142 -19.71 -7.18 17.66
N LEU A 143 -18.56 -7.18 16.97
CA LEU A 143 -17.99 -8.34 16.26
C LEU A 143 -17.06 -9.19 17.15
N GLY A 144 -17.01 -8.92 18.46
CA GLY A 144 -16.15 -9.63 19.42
C GLY A 144 -14.70 -9.09 19.50
N ILE A 145 -14.40 -7.98 18.83
CA ILE A 145 -13.06 -7.40 18.77
C ILE A 145 -12.98 -6.18 19.70
N ASP A 146 -12.34 -6.36 20.86
CA ASP A 146 -12.21 -5.32 21.88
C ASP A 146 -10.82 -4.67 21.82
N LYS A 147 -10.76 -3.34 21.72
CA LYS A 147 -9.50 -2.58 21.61
C LYS A 147 -8.69 -2.53 22.90
N ASP A 148 -9.36 -2.74 24.04
CA ASP A 148 -8.76 -2.65 25.37
C ASP A 148 -8.31 -4.02 25.87
N LYS A 149 -8.47 -5.08 25.06
CA LYS A 149 -8.07 -6.45 25.37
C LYS A 149 -7.13 -7.00 24.30
N THR A 150 -6.21 -7.86 24.72
CA THR A 150 -5.38 -8.62 23.79
C THR A 150 -6.23 -9.73 23.15
N HIS A 151 -6.33 -9.73 21.83
CA HIS A 151 -7.02 -10.77 21.08
C HIS A 151 -6.09 -11.98 20.87
N PRO A 152 -6.55 -13.23 21.05
CA PRO A 152 -5.71 -14.42 20.90
C PRO A 152 -5.02 -14.53 19.54
N GLU A 153 -5.70 -14.10 18.48
CA GLU A 153 -5.22 -14.20 17.10
C GLU A 153 -4.54 -12.92 16.59
N PHE A 154 -4.98 -11.74 17.06
CA PHE A 154 -4.54 -10.45 16.52
C PHE A 154 -3.59 -9.69 17.46
N GLY A 155 -3.45 -10.15 18.70
CA GLY A 155 -2.69 -9.44 19.73
C GLY A 155 -3.33 -8.11 20.10
N ASP A 156 -2.54 -7.03 20.11
CA ASP A 156 -3.02 -5.67 20.32
C ASP A 156 -3.70 -5.13 19.05
N VAL A 157 -5.03 -5.27 19.01
CA VAL A 157 -5.85 -4.83 17.87
C VAL A 157 -5.78 -3.31 17.67
N LYS A 158 -5.72 -2.54 18.76
CA LYS A 158 -5.61 -1.08 18.68
C LYS A 158 -4.35 -0.70 17.93
N LYS A 159 -3.22 -1.30 18.29
CA LYS A 159 -1.94 -1.09 17.60
C LYS A 159 -1.97 -1.59 16.16
N LEU A 160 -2.52 -2.78 15.92
CA LEU A 160 -2.64 -3.36 14.58
C LEU A 160 -3.40 -2.41 13.62
N ILE A 161 -4.57 -1.91 14.03
CA ILE A 161 -5.37 -1.02 13.20
C ILE A 161 -4.75 0.37 13.10
N THR A 162 -4.43 1.00 14.24
CA THR A 162 -4.02 2.41 14.26
C THR A 162 -2.59 2.66 13.82
N GLN A 163 -1.72 1.65 13.89
CA GLN A 163 -0.32 1.79 13.50
C GLN A 163 0.01 0.93 12.29
N GLU A 164 -0.29 -0.38 12.30
CA GLU A 164 0.16 -1.26 11.22
C GLU A 164 -0.62 -1.02 9.93
N PHE A 165 -1.96 -1.06 9.94
CA PHE A 165 -2.78 -0.80 8.75
C PHE A 165 -2.66 0.64 8.25
N ALA A 166 -2.54 1.61 9.16
CA ALA A 166 -2.27 3.00 8.81
C ALA A 166 -0.90 3.15 8.13
N ARG A 167 0.16 2.53 8.65
CA ARG A 167 1.52 2.55 8.05
C ARG A 167 1.56 1.86 6.68
N GLN A 168 0.72 0.85 6.48
CA GLN A 168 0.55 0.16 5.20
C GLN A 168 -0.31 0.95 4.20
N TRP A 169 -0.88 2.09 4.60
CA TRP A 169 -1.77 2.95 3.82
C TRP A 169 -3.09 2.28 3.41
N TYR A 170 -3.51 1.25 4.12
CA TYR A 170 -4.87 0.73 3.96
C TYR A 170 -5.89 1.58 4.72
N LEU A 171 -5.49 2.23 5.80
CA LEU A 171 -6.34 3.14 6.56
C LEU A 171 -5.75 4.53 6.61
N GLU A 172 -6.61 5.52 6.43
CA GLU A 172 -6.33 6.91 6.75
C GLU A 172 -7.03 7.23 8.08
N ILE A 173 -6.26 7.76 9.04
CA ILE A 173 -6.75 8.11 10.37
C ILE A 173 -6.58 9.61 10.55
N VAL A 174 -7.70 10.33 10.51
CA VAL A 174 -7.73 11.79 10.54
C VAL A 174 -8.10 12.25 11.93
N LYS A 175 -7.26 13.07 12.55
CA LYS A 175 -7.61 13.73 13.81
C LYS A 175 -8.58 14.87 13.52
N GLN A 176 -9.73 14.88 14.19
CA GLN A 176 -10.68 15.99 14.07
C GLN A 176 -10.13 17.27 14.72
N PRO A 177 -10.28 18.43 14.06
CA PRO A 177 -9.85 19.69 14.63
C PRO A 177 -10.74 20.07 15.82
N ASN A 178 -10.12 20.68 16.84
CA ASN A 178 -10.81 21.34 17.96
C ASN A 178 -11.69 20.42 18.85
N CYS A 179 -11.43 19.11 18.87
CA CYS A 179 -12.05 18.20 19.83
C CYS A 179 -11.16 17.98 21.06
N ASP A 180 -11.69 18.21 22.25
CA ASP A 180 -11.10 17.83 23.54
C ASP A 180 -12.11 16.95 24.33
N PRO A 181 -11.84 15.64 24.52
CA PRO A 181 -10.63 14.92 24.13
C PRO A 181 -10.48 14.73 22.61
N PRO A 182 -9.26 14.45 22.11
CA PRO A 182 -9.01 14.17 20.69
C PRO A 182 -9.94 13.10 20.11
N GLN A 183 -10.60 13.43 19.00
CA GLN A 183 -11.41 12.49 18.24
C GLN A 183 -10.74 12.16 16.90
N PHE A 184 -10.96 10.95 16.41
CA PHE A 184 -10.40 10.45 15.17
C PHE A 184 -11.49 9.95 14.23
N GLU A 185 -11.25 10.09 12.93
CA GLU A 185 -12.02 9.49 11.86
C GLU A 185 -11.20 8.43 11.15
N TYR A 186 -11.86 7.34 10.77
CA TYR A 186 -11.28 6.22 10.05
C TYR A 186 -11.85 6.18 8.63
N LYS A 187 -10.95 6.16 7.64
CA LYS A 187 -11.27 6.14 6.21
C LYS A 187 -10.39 5.10 5.51
N TRP A 188 -10.80 4.71 4.30
CA TRP A 188 -9.93 3.94 3.42
C TRP A 188 -8.69 4.76 3.04
N GLY A 189 -7.52 4.15 3.13
CA GLY A 189 -6.28 4.73 2.67
C GLY A 189 -6.02 4.42 1.18
N LEU A 190 -5.05 5.12 0.60
CA LEU A 190 -4.73 5.01 -0.83
C LEU A 190 -4.43 3.59 -1.31
N ARG A 191 -3.87 2.73 -0.45
CA ARG A 191 -3.58 1.34 -0.82
C ARG A 191 -4.85 0.50 -0.89
N ALA A 192 -5.85 0.77 -0.04
CA ALA A 192 -7.10 0.04 -0.05
C ALA A 192 -7.82 0.21 -1.40
N TYR A 193 -7.93 1.44 -1.90
CA TYR A 193 -8.51 1.73 -3.21
C TYR A 193 -7.79 1.05 -4.38
N ARG A 194 -6.51 0.72 -4.25
CA ARG A 194 -5.74 0.06 -5.32
C ARG A 194 -5.79 -1.46 -5.26
N GLU A 195 -6.06 -2.04 -4.09
CA GLU A 195 -6.09 -3.49 -3.89
C GLU A 195 -7.50 -4.07 -3.73
N ILE A 196 -8.50 -3.23 -3.45
CA ILE A 196 -9.87 -3.68 -3.16
C ILE A 196 -10.88 -2.82 -3.92
N SER A 197 -11.85 -3.48 -4.53
CA SER A 197 -13.03 -2.84 -5.12
C SER A 197 -14.19 -2.79 -4.13
N LYS A 198 -14.80 -1.60 -3.96
CA LYS A 198 -16.04 -1.46 -3.19
C LYS A 198 -17.17 -2.31 -3.74
N MET A 199 -17.25 -2.45 -5.07
CA MET A 199 -18.28 -3.28 -5.72
C MET A 199 -18.16 -4.73 -5.27
N LYS A 200 -16.93 -5.24 -5.15
CA LYS A 200 -16.68 -6.61 -4.69
C LYS A 200 -16.98 -6.81 -3.22
N ILE A 201 -16.70 -5.82 -2.37
CA ILE A 201 -17.18 -5.86 -0.98
C ILE A 201 -18.70 -5.93 -0.94
N LEU A 202 -19.38 -5.16 -1.78
CA LEU A 202 -20.84 -5.17 -1.82
C LEU A 202 -21.38 -6.54 -2.26
N GLU A 203 -20.82 -7.12 -3.32
CA GLU A 203 -21.12 -8.50 -3.76
C GLU A 203 -20.92 -9.50 -2.62
N PHE A 204 -19.80 -9.44 -1.90
CA PHE A 204 -19.52 -10.31 -0.76
C PHE A 204 -20.55 -10.18 0.36
N VAL A 205 -20.86 -8.95 0.76
CA VAL A 205 -21.86 -8.67 1.80
C VAL A 205 -23.24 -9.19 1.36
N THR A 206 -23.62 -8.99 0.10
CA THR A 206 -24.90 -9.50 -0.42
C THR A 206 -24.99 -11.03 -0.33
N LEU A 207 -23.89 -11.73 -0.64
CA LEU A 207 -23.79 -13.18 -0.55
C LEU A 207 -23.91 -13.68 0.90
N LEU A 208 -23.26 -13.01 1.85
CA LEU A 208 -23.30 -13.40 3.26
C LEU A 208 -24.69 -13.27 3.90
N TYR A 209 -25.44 -12.24 3.53
CA TYR A 209 -26.73 -11.95 4.16
C TYR A 209 -27.93 -12.58 3.43
N ASP A 210 -27.71 -13.39 2.39
CA ASP A 210 -28.73 -14.03 1.54
C ASP A 210 -29.86 -13.06 1.12
N LYS A 211 -29.48 -11.79 0.94
CA LYS A 211 -30.38 -10.68 0.60
C LYS A 211 -30.03 -10.20 -0.79
N SER A 212 -30.65 -10.86 -1.76
CA SER A 212 -30.73 -10.40 -3.14
C SER A 212 -31.47 -9.06 -3.19
N SER A 213 -30.77 -7.95 -2.98
CA SER A 213 -31.31 -6.64 -3.31
C SER A 213 -30.26 -5.53 -3.25
N SER A 214 -29.79 -5.16 -4.42
CA SER A 214 -29.25 -3.82 -4.74
C SER A 214 -30.15 -2.66 -4.25
N THR A 215 -31.38 -2.95 -3.79
CA THR A 215 -32.31 -1.98 -3.19
C THR A 215 -32.04 -1.66 -1.71
N VAL A 216 -31.35 -2.52 -0.94
CA VAL A 216 -31.06 -2.25 0.49
C VAL A 216 -29.87 -1.31 0.64
N TRP A 217 -28.86 -1.48 -0.21
CA TRP A 217 -27.60 -0.73 -0.15
C TRP A 217 -27.43 0.19 -1.37
N ARG A 218 -28.49 0.96 -1.71
CA ARG A 218 -28.48 1.84 -2.89
C ARG A 218 -27.33 2.86 -2.86
N SER A 219 -27.09 3.45 -1.69
CA SER A 219 -26.03 4.45 -1.53
C SER A 219 -24.64 3.84 -1.75
N GLN A 220 -24.41 2.65 -1.19
CA GLN A 220 -23.14 1.93 -1.32
C GLN A 220 -22.94 1.44 -2.77
N TYR A 221 -24.00 0.97 -3.43
CA TYR A 221 -23.95 0.57 -4.83
C TYR A 221 -23.60 1.75 -5.76
N GLN A 222 -24.21 2.92 -5.53
CA GLN A 222 -23.90 4.13 -6.30
C GLN A 222 -22.46 4.59 -6.10
N ASP A 223 -21.97 4.58 -4.87
CA ASP A 223 -20.56 4.92 -4.56
C ASP A 223 -19.58 3.92 -5.20
N ALA A 224 -19.86 2.61 -5.11
CA ALA A 224 -19.05 1.59 -5.76
C ALA A 224 -19.03 1.73 -7.30
N LEU A 225 -20.14 2.13 -7.90
CA LEU A 225 -20.22 2.38 -9.34
C LEU A 225 -19.45 3.65 -9.76
N GLN A 226 -19.46 4.69 -8.93
CA GLN A 226 -18.67 5.90 -9.16
C GLN A 226 -17.17 5.61 -9.11
N GLU A 227 -16.72 4.81 -8.14
CA GLU A 227 -15.34 4.33 -8.04
C GLU A 227 -14.94 3.56 -9.31
N GLN A 228 -15.74 2.57 -9.72
CA GLN A 228 -15.45 1.75 -10.90
C GLN A 228 -15.35 2.58 -12.19
N ASN A 229 -16.20 3.60 -12.35
CA ASN A 229 -16.18 4.48 -13.52
C ASN A 229 -15.00 5.48 -13.51
N ALA A 230 -14.45 5.80 -12.33
CA ALA A 230 -13.30 6.69 -12.20
C ALA A 230 -11.95 5.99 -12.45
N GLU A 231 -11.93 4.66 -12.43
CA GLU A 231 -10.75 3.82 -12.65
C GLU A 231 -10.56 3.38 -14.11
N GLN A 232 -11.54 3.64 -15.00
CA GLN A 232 -11.48 3.41 -16.45
C GLN A 232 -10.92 4.62 -17.20
#